data_AF-E2AXQ7-F1
#
_entry.id   AF-E2AXQ7-F1
#
_cell.length_a   1.000
_cell.length_b   1.000
_cell.length_c   1.000
_cell.angle_alpha   90.00
_cell.angle_beta   90.00
_cell.angle_gamma   90.00
#
_symmetry.space_group_name_H-M   'P 1'
#
loop_
_entity.id
_entity.type
_entity.pdbx_description
1 polymer ?
#
loop_
_entity_poly.entity_id
_entity_poly.type
_entity_poly.pdbx_seq_one_letter_code
_entity_poly.pdbx_strand_id
1 'polypeptide(L)'
;CFTVRYNRYNSINSYTYISRKTNIDLKYLDYKVHGFLSTDTVNVANLTVANQIFVEVINASDINIIFDSYATILDTHRFHGMVGLLSTKLYTDAFTITPVFGNMIQQGLVSSRIFSFYLNR
;
A
#
# COMPACT_ATOMS: atom_id res chain seq x y z
N CYS A 1 3.27 -19.68 -4.43
CA CYS A 1 1.96 -19.35 -3.81
C CYS A 1 2.26 -18.63 -2.49
N PHE A 2 2.07 -17.31 -2.41
CA PHE A 2 2.44 -16.45 -1.25
C PHE A 2 1.59 -16.69 0.01
N THR A 3 1.21 -17.92 0.34
CA THR A 3 -0.05 -18.15 1.07
C THR A 3 0.00 -18.64 2.51
N VAL A 4 1.11 -18.58 3.26
CA VAL A 4 1.07 -19.01 4.69
C VAL A 4 1.72 -18.07 5.72
N ARG A 5 2.67 -17.18 5.35
CA ARG A 5 3.48 -16.45 6.37
C ARG A 5 3.20 -14.94 6.55
N TYR A 6 2.17 -14.40 5.90
CA TYR A 6 1.90 -12.95 5.88
C TYR A 6 0.50 -12.61 6.41
N ASN A 7 0.41 -11.59 7.27
CA ASN A 7 -0.87 -10.98 7.66
C ASN A 7 -1.59 -10.44 6.42
N ARG A 8 -2.85 -10.84 6.24
CA ARG A 8 -3.71 -10.38 5.15
C ARG A 8 -4.78 -9.46 5.68
N TYR A 9 -5.05 -8.41 4.93
CA TYR A 9 -6.25 -7.60 5.13
C TYR A 9 -7.49 -8.45 4.83
N ASN A 10 -8.52 -8.35 5.68
CA ASN A 10 -9.80 -9.01 5.49
C ASN A 10 -10.91 -7.95 5.60
N SER A 11 -11.45 -7.57 4.45
CA SER A 11 -12.49 -6.54 4.35
C SER A 11 -13.79 -6.90 5.10
N ILE A 12 -14.06 -8.19 5.33
CA ILE A 12 -15.26 -8.66 6.04
C ILE A 12 -15.24 -8.20 7.51
N ASN A 13 -14.05 -8.03 8.08
CA ASN A 13 -13.88 -7.65 9.49
C ASN A 13 -13.85 -6.13 9.70
N SER A 14 -13.98 -5.32 8.64
CA SER A 14 -13.93 -3.87 8.72
C SER A 14 -15.31 -3.25 8.50
N TYR A 15 -15.75 -2.44 9.46
CA TYR A 15 -17.01 -1.69 9.38
C TYR A 15 -16.88 -0.39 8.58
N THR A 16 -15.66 0.10 8.33
CA THR A 16 -15.40 1.28 7.49
C THR A 16 -15.03 0.93 6.05
N TYR A 17 -14.98 -0.36 5.72
CA TYR A 17 -14.70 -0.81 4.37
C TYR A 17 -15.78 -0.38 3.38
N ILE A 18 -15.35 0.23 2.29
CA ILE A 18 -16.18 0.60 1.15
C ILE A 18 -15.72 -0.20 -0.06
N SER A 19 -16.61 -1.02 -0.61
CA SER A 19 -16.28 -1.88 -1.74
C SER A 19 -16.10 -1.06 -3.01
N ARG A 20 -14.91 -1.14 -3.62
CA ARG A 20 -14.65 -0.58 -4.94
C ARG A 20 -14.45 -1.67 -6.01
N LYS A 21 -13.98 -2.87 -5.61
CA LYS A 21 -13.83 -4.12 -6.40
C LYS A 21 -13.38 -3.93 -7.85
N THR A 22 -12.60 -2.89 -8.10
CA THR A 22 -12.12 -2.55 -9.43
C THR A 22 -10.83 -3.31 -9.63
N ASN A 23 -10.81 -4.27 -10.54
CA ASN A 23 -9.63 -5.06 -10.82
C ASN A 23 -8.51 -4.19 -11.37
N ILE A 24 -7.30 -4.51 -10.94
CA ILE A 24 -6.10 -3.80 -11.34
C ILE A 24 -4.99 -4.81 -11.62
N ASP A 25 -4.37 -4.60 -12.79
CA ASP A 25 -3.13 -5.23 -13.21
C ASP A 25 -2.06 -4.14 -13.28
N LEU A 26 -1.10 -4.19 -12.36
CA LEU A 26 -0.03 -3.20 -12.28
C LEU A 26 1.30 -3.85 -12.57
N LYS A 27 2.06 -3.21 -13.45
CA LYS A 27 3.50 -3.43 -13.53
C LYS A 27 4.19 -2.33 -12.74
N TYR A 28 4.84 -2.69 -11.64
CA TYR A 28 5.65 -1.76 -10.85
C TYR A 28 7.10 -2.22 -10.92
N LEU A 29 7.99 -1.41 -11.52
CA LEU A 29 9.33 -1.85 -11.89
C LEU A 29 9.27 -3.14 -12.73
N ASP A 30 9.87 -4.21 -12.26
CA ASP A 30 9.86 -5.53 -12.91
C ASP A 30 8.74 -6.45 -12.39
N TYR A 31 8.03 -6.03 -11.35
CA TYR A 31 6.99 -6.82 -10.68
C TYR A 31 5.64 -6.66 -11.38
N LYS A 32 4.89 -7.75 -11.48
CA LYS A 32 3.47 -7.71 -11.85
C LYS A 32 2.62 -8.00 -10.63
N VAL A 33 1.68 -7.10 -10.34
CA VAL A 33 0.75 -7.17 -9.22
C VAL A 33 -0.66 -7.27 -9.80
N HIS A 34 -1.35 -8.35 -9.46
CA HIS A 34 -2.76 -8.55 -9.75
C HIS A 34 -3.57 -8.43 -8.47
N GLY A 35 -4.62 -7.60 -8.50
CA GLY A 35 -5.44 -7.32 -7.34
C GLY A 35 -6.67 -6.50 -7.68
N PHE A 36 -7.23 -5.85 -6.66
CA PHE A 36 -8.35 -4.94 -6.83
C PHE A 36 -8.28 -3.76 -5.87
N LEU A 37 -8.95 -2.67 -6.24
CA LEU A 37 -9.07 -1.49 -5.39
C LEU A 37 -10.07 -1.71 -4.25
N SER A 38 -9.64 -1.31 -3.07
CA SER A 38 -10.43 -1.25 -1.86
C SER A 38 -10.29 0.12 -1.22
N THR A 39 -11.29 0.48 -0.42
CA THR A 39 -11.30 1.74 0.32
C THR A 39 -11.60 1.43 1.76
N ASP A 40 -10.76 1.91 2.67
CA ASP A 40 -10.96 1.74 4.11
C ASP A 40 -10.26 2.85 4.90
N THR A 41 -10.43 2.81 6.21
CA THR A 41 -9.67 3.62 7.16
C THR A 41 -8.30 3.00 7.39
N VAL A 42 -7.25 3.80 7.24
CA VAL A 42 -5.87 3.39 7.49
C VAL A 42 -5.33 4.17 8.68
N ASN A 43 -4.81 3.46 9.69
CA ASN A 43 -4.12 4.09 10.80
C ASN A 43 -2.60 4.09 10.55
N VAL A 44 -1.97 5.26 10.65
CA VAL A 44 -0.51 5.41 10.59
C VAL A 44 -0.06 6.24 11.78
N ALA A 45 0.71 5.64 12.69
CA ALA A 45 1.23 6.31 13.88
C ALA A 45 0.14 7.04 14.70
N ASN A 46 -0.99 6.36 14.94
CA ASN A 46 -2.19 6.89 15.62
C ASN A 46 -2.97 7.98 14.84
N LEU A 47 -2.58 8.29 13.61
CA LEU A 47 -3.38 9.14 12.72
C LEU A 47 -4.34 8.26 11.92
N THR A 48 -5.63 8.47 12.14
CA THR A 48 -6.71 7.74 11.47
C THR A 48 -7.08 8.43 10.17
N VAL A 49 -6.61 7.89 9.05
CA VAL A 49 -6.86 8.40 7.70
C VAL A 49 -8.08 7.71 7.12
N ALA A 50 -9.20 8.42 7.03
CA ALA A 50 -10.43 7.88 6.47
C ALA A 50 -10.37 7.80 4.93
N ASN A 51 -11.18 6.92 4.34
CA ASN A 51 -11.40 6.84 2.89
C ASN A 51 -10.11 6.67 2.06
N GLN A 52 -9.12 5.95 2.58
CA GLN A 52 -7.90 5.65 1.85
C GLN A 52 -8.18 4.56 0.82
N ILE A 53 -7.88 4.84 -0.45
CA ILE A 53 -7.92 3.84 -1.51
C ILE A 53 -6.57 3.12 -1.54
N PHE A 54 -6.58 1.79 -1.55
CA PHE A 54 -5.40 0.95 -1.68
C PHE A 54 -5.69 -0.30 -2.52
N VAL A 55 -4.65 -1.04 -2.90
CA VAL A 55 -4.76 -2.27 -3.67
C VAL A 55 -4.68 -3.47 -2.72
N GLU A 56 -5.70 -4.33 -2.77
CA GLU A 56 -5.62 -5.68 -2.21
C GLU A 56 -4.95 -6.60 -3.23
N VAL A 57 -3.75 -7.07 -2.92
CA VAL A 57 -2.98 -7.94 -3.82
C VAL A 57 -3.46 -9.38 -3.69
N ILE A 58 -3.95 -9.95 -4.80
CA ILE A 58 -4.33 -11.37 -4.89
C ILE A 58 -3.11 -12.21 -5.29
N ASN A 59 -2.36 -11.72 -6.28
CA ASN A 59 -1.19 -12.41 -6.81
C ASN A 59 -0.11 -11.40 -7.20
N ALA A 60 1.14 -11.76 -6.96
CA ALA A 60 2.29 -11.03 -7.45
C ALA A 60 3.25 -12.03 -8.11
N SER A 61 3.71 -11.69 -9.32
CA SER A 61 4.61 -12.52 -10.13
C SER A 61 5.79 -11.68 -10.65
N ASP A 62 6.75 -12.36 -11.26
CA ASP A 62 7.98 -11.74 -11.79
C ASP A 62 8.74 -10.97 -10.70
N ILE A 63 8.74 -11.52 -9.48
CA ILE A 63 9.52 -11.00 -8.36
C ILE A 63 10.99 -11.31 -8.63
N ASN A 64 11.64 -10.36 -9.32
CA ASN A 64 13.06 -10.45 -9.61
C ASN A 64 13.87 -10.61 -8.33
N ILE A 65 15.04 -11.23 -8.51
CA ILE A 65 16.05 -11.52 -7.48
C ILE A 65 16.34 -10.32 -6.59
N ILE A 66 16.11 -9.06 -6.99
CA ILE A 66 16.28 -7.91 -6.11
C ILE A 66 15.32 -7.97 -4.90
N PHE A 67 14.02 -8.20 -5.08
CA PHE A 67 13.12 -8.35 -3.92
C PHE A 67 13.36 -9.66 -3.20
N ASP A 68 13.66 -10.75 -3.90
CA ASP A 68 14.01 -12.02 -3.25
C ASP A 68 15.32 -11.88 -2.47
N SER A 69 16.26 -11.06 -2.91
CA SER A 69 17.47 -10.71 -2.16
C SER A 69 17.10 -9.84 -0.96
N TYR A 70 16.35 -8.75 -1.12
CA TYR A 70 15.96 -7.93 0.04
C TYR A 70 15.02 -8.66 1.03
N ALA A 71 14.24 -9.64 0.57
CA ALA A 71 13.34 -10.47 1.37
C ALA A 71 14.03 -11.71 1.95
N THR A 72 15.09 -12.24 1.32
CA THR A 72 15.83 -13.44 1.76
C THR A 72 17.14 -13.10 2.48
N ILE A 73 17.77 -11.94 2.22
CA ILE A 73 18.91 -11.42 3.02
C ILE A 73 18.44 -11.08 4.44
N LEU A 74 17.13 -10.94 4.64
CA LEU A 74 16.51 -10.66 5.92
C LEU A 74 15.42 -11.69 6.22
N ASP A 75 15.82 -12.92 6.57
CA ASP A 75 14.95 -13.97 7.14
C ASP A 75 14.13 -13.50 8.37
N THR A 76 14.38 -12.26 8.82
CA THR A 76 13.76 -11.56 9.94
C THR A 76 12.88 -10.35 9.56
N HIS A 77 12.89 -9.85 8.31
CA HIS A 77 12.16 -8.63 7.95
C HIS A 77 10.80 -8.93 7.29
N ARG A 78 9.77 -8.93 8.14
CA ARG A 78 8.38 -9.28 7.86
C ARG A 78 7.60 -8.09 7.30
N PHE A 79 7.97 -7.58 6.13
CA PHE A 79 7.15 -6.58 5.45
C PHE A 79 5.95 -7.25 4.77
N HIS A 80 4.73 -6.77 5.07
CA HIS A 80 3.48 -7.34 4.59
C HIS A 80 2.87 -6.55 3.41
N GLY A 81 3.45 -5.41 3.06
CA GLY A 81 2.94 -4.50 2.04
C GLY A 81 3.85 -3.31 1.82
N MET A 82 3.44 -2.42 0.91
CA MET A 82 4.19 -1.22 0.52
C MET A 82 3.30 0.02 0.68
N VAL A 83 3.91 1.14 1.08
CA VAL A 83 3.23 2.45 1.14
C VAL A 83 3.91 3.41 0.18
N GLY A 84 3.17 3.86 -0.82
CA GLY A 84 3.64 4.86 -1.77
C GLY A 84 3.66 6.25 -1.14
N LEU A 85 4.82 6.92 -1.24
CA LEU A 85 5.04 8.27 -0.68
C LEU A 85 5.19 9.34 -1.77
N LEU A 86 5.10 8.94 -3.03
CA LEU A 86 5.25 9.83 -4.17
C LEU A 86 4.05 10.79 -4.22
N SER A 87 4.35 12.08 -4.33
CA SER A 87 3.34 13.16 -4.40
C SER A 87 2.61 13.22 -5.73
N THR A 88 3.01 12.41 -6.72
CA THR A 88 2.40 12.37 -8.04
C THR A 88 1.19 11.44 -8.05
N LYS A 89 0.17 11.81 -8.83
CA LYS A 89 -0.94 10.93 -9.20
C LYS A 89 -0.37 9.81 -10.08
N LEU A 90 0.20 8.77 -9.47
CA LEU A 90 0.86 7.67 -10.19
C LEU A 90 -0.16 6.67 -10.72
N TYR A 91 -0.98 7.11 -11.65
CA TYR A 91 -1.75 6.21 -12.50
C TYR A 91 -1.85 6.84 -13.88
N THR A 92 -1.01 6.33 -14.77
CA THR A 92 -1.20 6.47 -16.21
C THR A 92 -2.52 5.76 -16.55
N ASP A 93 -3.52 6.57 -16.88
CA ASP A 93 -4.64 6.26 -17.77
C ASP A 93 -6.00 5.79 -17.21
N ALA A 94 -6.20 5.58 -15.89
CA ALA A 94 -7.56 5.24 -15.41
C ALA A 94 -7.99 5.68 -14.00
N PHE A 95 -7.09 5.77 -13.00
CA PHE A 95 -7.51 6.00 -11.61
C PHE A 95 -6.59 6.95 -10.85
N THR A 96 -7.04 8.18 -10.59
CA THR A 96 -6.30 9.05 -9.65
C THR A 96 -6.46 8.53 -8.22
N ILE A 97 -5.40 7.97 -7.63
CA ILE A 97 -5.36 7.58 -6.22
C ILE A 97 -4.57 8.62 -5.42
N THR A 98 -5.19 9.16 -4.37
CA THR A 98 -4.52 10.06 -3.42
C THR A 98 -3.63 9.25 -2.48
N PRO A 99 -2.32 9.56 -2.36
CA PRO A 99 -1.44 8.93 -1.39
C PRO A 99 -1.89 9.17 0.06
N VAL A 100 -1.51 8.29 0.98
CA VAL A 100 -1.88 8.37 2.41
C VAL A 100 -1.54 9.73 3.01
N PHE A 101 -0.33 10.24 2.77
CA PHE A 101 0.07 11.55 3.27
C PHE A 101 -0.76 12.69 2.65
N GLY A 102 -1.18 12.54 1.39
CA GLY A 102 -2.11 13.47 0.75
C GLY A 102 -3.47 13.52 1.46
N ASN A 103 -4.02 12.36 1.82
CA ASN A 103 -5.25 12.28 2.60
C ASN A 103 -5.07 12.84 4.02
N MET A 104 -3.92 12.61 4.67
CA MET A 104 -3.60 13.23 5.97
C MET A 104 -3.62 14.75 5.90
N ILE A 105 -3.03 15.34 4.85
CA ILE A 105 -3.05 16.80 4.64
C ILE A 105 -4.48 17.29 4.41
N GLN A 106 -5.24 16.62 3.54
CA GLN A 106 -6.63 17.01 3.21
C GLN A 106 -7.56 16.94 4.42
N GLN A 107 -7.34 15.96 5.30
CA GLN A 107 -8.14 15.75 6.52
C GLN A 107 -7.62 16.57 7.72
N GLY A 108 -6.56 17.37 7.56
CA GLY A 108 -6.01 18.20 8.63
C GLY A 108 -5.35 17.41 9.76
N LEU A 109 -4.88 16.19 9.49
CA LEU A 109 -4.26 15.30 10.49
C LEU A 109 -2.80 15.64 10.78
N VAL A 110 -2.19 16.54 10.02
CA VAL A 110 -0.80 16.98 10.16
C VAL A 110 -0.70 18.49 10.25
N SER A 111 0.15 18.98 11.15
CA SER A 111 0.39 20.42 11.35
C SER A 111 1.24 21.05 10.24
N SER A 112 2.01 20.25 9.51
CA SER A 112 2.88 20.69 8.42
C SER A 112 2.84 19.68 7.28
N ARG A 113 2.91 20.18 6.04
CA ARG A 113 2.91 19.36 4.82
C ARG A 113 4.31 18.76 4.53
N ILE A 114 4.96 18.24 5.56
CA ILE A 114 6.32 17.72 5.53
C ILE A 114 6.35 16.38 6.29
N PHE A 115 7.02 15.39 5.73
CA PHE A 115 7.45 14.18 6.43
C PHE A 115 8.96 14.01 6.22
N SER A 116 9.63 13.30 7.12
CA SER A 116 11.07 13.08 7.07
C SER A 116 11.43 11.65 7.46
N PHE A 117 12.60 11.19 7.02
CA PHE A 117 13.17 9.90 7.42
C PHE A 117 14.41 10.13 8.26
N TYR A 118 14.49 9.41 9.36
CA TYR A 118 15.72 9.18 10.09
C TYR A 118 16.05 7.69 9.96
N LEU A 119 17.11 7.38 9.21
CA LEU A 119 17.58 6.01 9.01
C LEU A 119 18.86 5.83 9.83
N ASN A 120 18.76 5.04 10.90
CA ASN A 120 19.95 4.64 11.65
C ASN A 120 20.72 3.60 10.85
N ARG A 121 22.06 3.69 10.85
CA ARG A 121 22.94 2.77 10.13
C ARG A 121 23.32 1.57 10.98
#